data_AF-A0A955FY52-F1
#
_entry.id   AF-A0A955FY52-F1
#
_cell.length_a   1.000
_cell.length_b   1.000
_cell.length_c   1.000
_cell.angle_alpha   90.00
_cell.angle_beta   90.00
_cell.angle_gamma   90.00
#
_symmetry.space_group_name_H-M   'P 1'
#
loop_
_entity.id
_entity.type
_entity.pdbx_description
1 polymer ?
#
loop_
_entity_poly.entity_id
_entity_poly.type
_entity_poly.pdbx_seq_one_letter_code
_entity_poly.pdbx_strand_id
1 'polypeptide(L)'
;MKTLRLKPGEKFTVIMHDRKYTRPVGGISGIVESMLGPVPAHDNIVSPQRENFQPIRNYTLRAIVIVGIVLGLVRLVYEVVPWLIQSPLTLTMTGSKYLFGDNMFATFAAVGVLVWLWIKVAPRVTTNFLDHQGKFLDKAALSEEMCFRYGAETWSPRQRFTSSVAFAFIHVINIIYPFGLLIVLVVGGVVFMREYMNVYRETGDREVAVLASTKLHATYNRVAVVYVLIVIGLSLVVL
;
A
#
# COMPACT_ATOMS: atom_id res chain seq x y z
N MET A 1 -1.42 -37.58 2.00
CA MET A 1 -1.62 -36.12 1.85
C MET A 1 -0.67 -35.66 0.75
N LYS A 2 -1.18 -35.22 -0.41
CA LYS A 2 -0.37 -34.96 -1.62
C LYS A 2 0.54 -33.74 -1.42
N THR A 3 1.84 -33.99 -1.35
CA THR A 3 2.92 -33.00 -1.39
C THR A 3 2.95 -32.35 -2.77
N LEU A 4 2.52 -31.08 -2.85
CA LEU A 4 2.62 -30.29 -4.07
C LEU A 4 3.96 -29.56 -4.10
N ARG A 5 4.82 -29.97 -5.04
CA ARG A 5 6.04 -29.24 -5.42
C ARG A 5 5.66 -27.87 -5.98
N LEU A 6 6.40 -26.84 -5.60
CA LEU A 6 6.38 -25.53 -6.24
C LEU A 6 6.59 -25.68 -7.76
N LYS A 7 5.79 -24.99 -8.57
CA LYS A 7 6.04 -24.89 -10.00
C LYS A 7 7.33 -24.09 -10.23
N PRO A 8 8.25 -24.52 -11.11
CA PRO A 8 9.41 -23.73 -11.48
C PRO A 8 8.95 -22.39 -12.09
N GLY A 9 9.27 -21.25 -11.45
CA GLY A 9 9.07 -19.93 -12.05
C GLY A 9 8.55 -18.81 -11.15
N GLU A 10 7.89 -19.10 -10.02
CA GLU A 10 7.48 -18.05 -9.06
C GLU A 10 8.60 -17.78 -8.04
N LYS A 11 9.49 -16.84 -8.38
CA LYS A 11 10.52 -16.34 -7.47
C LYS A 11 10.01 -15.11 -6.72
N PHE A 12 9.40 -15.31 -5.56
CA PHE A 12 9.33 -14.27 -4.53
C PHE A 12 10.50 -14.50 -3.57
N THR A 13 11.71 -14.14 -3.99
CA THR A 13 12.92 -14.32 -3.19
C THR A 13 13.29 -12.95 -2.62
N VAL A 14 12.70 -12.61 -1.48
CA VAL A 14 13.15 -11.45 -0.71
C VAL A 14 14.30 -11.95 0.16
N ILE A 15 15.51 -11.50 -0.13
CA ILE A 15 16.68 -11.73 0.74
C ILE A 15 16.74 -10.52 1.67
N MET A 16 16.34 -10.71 2.94
CA MET A 16 16.42 -9.67 3.96
C MET A 16 17.81 -9.75 4.63
N HIS A 17 18.83 -9.09 4.08
CA HIS A 17 20.16 -9.12 4.70
C HIS A 17 20.13 -8.64 6.15
N ASP A 18 20.89 -9.30 7.04
CA ASP A 18 21.08 -8.98 8.47
C ASP A 18 21.25 -7.48 8.71
N ARG A 19 20.14 -6.76 8.87
CA ARG A 19 20.11 -5.33 9.13
C ARG A 19 18.99 -5.05 10.11
N LYS A 20 19.26 -4.13 11.03
CA LYS A 20 18.23 -3.56 11.90
C LYS A 20 17.27 -2.78 11.01
N TYR A 21 16.00 -3.18 11.01
CA TYR A 21 14.96 -2.35 10.43
C TYR A 21 14.65 -1.19 11.36
N THR A 22 14.79 0.02 10.85
CA THR A 22 14.32 1.23 11.50
C THR A 22 13.29 1.89 10.59
N ARG A 23 12.21 2.41 11.18
CA ARG A 23 11.26 3.21 10.43
C ARG A 23 11.93 4.52 9.99
N PRO A 24 11.51 5.08 8.84
CA PRO A 24 12.00 6.38 8.40
C PRO A 24 11.58 7.45 9.42
N VAL A 25 12.57 8.06 10.08
CA VAL A 25 12.39 9.13 11.06
C VAL A 25 12.50 10.50 10.39
N GLY A 26 11.53 11.39 10.66
CA GLY A 26 11.54 12.80 10.22
C GLY A 26 10.52 13.15 9.14
N GLY A 27 10.22 14.46 9.00
CA GLY A 27 9.20 14.95 8.07
C GLY A 27 7.81 14.35 8.33
N ILE A 28 7.03 14.13 7.27
CA ILE A 28 5.72 13.48 7.36
C ILE A 28 5.83 11.99 7.72
N SER A 29 6.93 11.33 7.37
CA SER A 29 7.20 9.98 7.86
C SER A 29 7.24 9.92 9.39
N GLY A 30 7.73 10.97 10.06
CA GLY A 30 7.67 11.08 11.53
C GLY A 30 6.25 11.29 12.08
N ILE A 31 5.40 12.05 11.38
CA ILE A 31 3.98 12.18 11.75
C ILE A 31 3.29 10.83 11.62
N VAL A 32 3.50 10.14 10.50
CA VAL A 32 2.95 8.81 10.26
C VAL A 32 3.43 7.84 11.32
N GLU A 33 4.74 7.83 11.61
CA GLU A 33 5.34 7.00 12.65
C GLU A 33 4.72 7.25 14.03
N SER A 34 4.43 8.50 14.39
CA SER A 34 3.75 8.84 15.66
C SER A 34 2.35 8.22 15.79
N MET A 35 1.72 7.85 14.67
CA MET A 35 0.42 7.18 14.64
C MET A 35 0.55 5.65 14.74
N LEU A 36 1.76 5.09 14.56
CA LEU A 36 1.99 3.65 14.53
C LEU A 36 2.34 3.12 15.93
N GLY A 37 2.03 1.85 16.17
CA GLY A 37 2.50 1.15 17.36
C GLY A 37 4.02 0.97 17.37
N PRO A 38 4.64 0.71 18.52
CA PRO A 38 6.09 0.57 18.65
C PRO A 38 6.63 -0.58 17.77
N VAL A 39 7.85 -0.40 17.26
CA VAL A 39 8.61 -1.47 16.59
C VAL A 39 9.28 -2.32 17.69
N PRO A 40 9.34 -3.67 17.56
CA PRO A 40 10.07 -4.51 18.50
C PRO A 40 11.52 -4.04 18.66
N ALA A 41 11.97 -3.92 19.92
CA ALA A 41 13.34 -3.54 20.22
C ALA A 41 14.29 -4.69 19.85
N HIS A 42 15.29 -4.41 19.03
CA HIS A 42 16.40 -5.32 18.73
C HIS A 42 16.05 -6.65 18.03
N ASP A 43 15.12 -6.65 17.08
CA ASP A 43 15.08 -7.74 16.11
C ASP A 43 16.10 -7.46 14.99
N ASN A 44 17.14 -8.28 14.91
CA ASN A 44 17.80 -8.47 13.63
C ASN A 44 16.77 -9.16 12.74
N ILE A 45 16.44 -8.55 11.60
CA ILE A 45 15.65 -9.23 10.59
C ILE A 45 16.57 -10.29 9.98
N VAL A 46 16.34 -11.54 10.34
CA VAL A 46 17.11 -12.68 9.86
C VAL A 46 16.36 -13.24 8.68
N SER A 47 16.81 -12.93 7.45
CA SER A 47 16.22 -13.52 6.24
C SER A 47 15.97 -15.01 6.48
N PRO A 48 14.74 -15.51 6.26
CA PRO A 48 14.50 -16.94 6.32
C PRO A 48 15.50 -17.61 5.36
N GLN A 49 16.26 -18.57 5.86
CA GLN A 49 17.17 -19.34 5.02
C GLN A 49 16.35 -19.97 3.90
N ARG A 50 16.86 -19.93 2.66
CA ARG A 50 16.14 -20.35 1.45
C ARG A 50 15.55 -21.77 1.54
N GLU A 51 16.11 -22.57 2.43
CA GLU A 51 15.83 -23.99 2.67
C GLU A 51 14.53 -24.20 3.47
N ASN A 52 14.07 -23.18 4.20
CA ASN A 52 12.89 -23.23 5.07
C ASN A 52 11.65 -22.50 4.51
N PHE A 53 11.66 -22.11 3.22
CA PHE A 53 10.48 -21.48 2.61
C PHE A 53 9.31 -22.46 2.53
N GLN A 54 8.41 -22.37 3.51
CA GLN A 54 7.06 -22.91 3.41
C GLN A 54 6.37 -22.25 2.20
N PRO A 55 5.62 -23.00 1.37
CA PRO A 55 4.89 -22.42 0.26
C PRO A 55 3.86 -21.40 0.77
N ILE A 56 4.12 -20.12 0.53
CA ILE A 56 3.21 -19.04 0.92
C ILE A 56 1.91 -19.19 0.12
N ARG A 57 0.77 -19.10 0.82
CA ARG A 57 -0.59 -19.19 0.27
C ARG A 57 -0.75 -18.48 -1.07
N ASN A 58 -1.54 -19.06 -1.97
CA ASN A 58 -1.96 -18.37 -3.18
C ASN A 58 -3.05 -17.34 -2.83
N TYR A 59 -2.78 -16.07 -3.14
CA TYR A 59 -3.68 -14.96 -2.85
C TYR A 59 -4.47 -14.46 -4.06
N THR A 60 -4.32 -15.03 -5.26
CA THR A 60 -4.95 -14.50 -6.48
C THR A 60 -6.47 -14.38 -6.35
N LEU A 61 -7.16 -15.45 -5.96
CA LEU A 61 -8.62 -15.41 -5.81
C LEU A 61 -9.05 -14.41 -4.74
N ARG A 62 -8.33 -14.38 -3.61
CA ARG A 62 -8.59 -13.40 -2.53
C ARG A 62 -8.38 -11.97 -3.02
N ALA A 63 -7.31 -11.71 -3.77
CA ALA A 63 -7.01 -10.41 -4.35
C ALA A 63 -8.09 -9.97 -5.34
N ILE A 64 -8.60 -10.87 -6.20
CA ILE A 64 -9.72 -10.60 -7.11
C ILE A 64 -10.97 -10.21 -6.32
N VAL A 65 -11.31 -10.98 -5.27
CA VAL A 65 -12.46 -10.67 -4.41
C VAL A 65 -12.28 -9.32 -3.70
N ILE A 66 -11.09 -9.04 -3.15
CA ILE A 66 -10.79 -7.76 -2.50
C ILE A 66 -10.93 -6.62 -3.51
N VAL A 67 -10.38 -6.73 -4.72
CA VAL A 67 -10.53 -5.72 -5.78
C VAL A 67 -12.01 -5.52 -6.12
N GLY A 68 -12.79 -6.59 -6.28
CA GLY A 68 -14.24 -6.47 -6.53
C GLY A 68 -14.98 -5.73 -5.41
N ILE A 69 -14.68 -6.04 -4.14
CA ILE A 69 -15.24 -5.35 -2.98
C ILE A 69 -14.81 -3.88 -2.96
N VAL A 70 -13.53 -3.59 -3.17
CA VAL A 70 -12.97 -2.24 -3.25
C VAL A 70 -13.70 -1.43 -4.30
N LEU A 71 -13.89 -1.96 -5.51
CA LEU A 71 -14.61 -1.28 -6.58
C LEU A 71 -16.08 -1.02 -6.23
N GLY A 72 -16.75 -2.00 -5.63
CA GLY A 72 -18.12 -1.82 -5.14
C GLY A 72 -18.24 -0.74 -4.07
N LEU A 73 -17.29 -0.70 -3.12
CA LEU A 73 -17.23 0.32 -2.07
C LEU A 73 -16.92 1.70 -2.64
N VAL A 74 -15.99 1.81 -3.58
CA VAL A 74 -15.70 3.07 -4.28
C VAL A 74 -16.96 3.59 -4.97
N ARG A 75 -17.65 2.72 -5.72
CA ARG A 75 -18.91 3.08 -6.38
C ARG A 75 -19.96 3.56 -5.38
N LEU A 76 -20.13 2.83 -4.28
CA LEU A 76 -21.07 3.20 -3.22
C LEU A 76 -20.73 4.54 -2.58
N VAL A 77 -19.46 4.78 -2.24
CA VAL A 77 -18.99 6.04 -1.65
C VAL A 77 -19.30 7.22 -2.57
N TYR A 78 -19.12 7.06 -3.88
CA TYR A 78 -19.42 8.12 -4.85
C TYR A 78 -20.90 8.33 -5.10
N GLU A 79 -21.75 7.30 -4.95
CA GLU A 79 -23.20 7.47 -5.01
C GLU A 79 -23.75 8.19 -3.78
N VAL A 80 -23.23 7.88 -2.59
CA VAL A 80 -23.70 8.50 -1.33
C VAL A 80 -23.13 9.91 -1.16
N VAL A 81 -21.88 10.12 -1.56
CA VAL A 81 -21.16 11.38 -1.35
C VAL A 81 -20.39 11.77 -2.63
N PRO A 82 -21.08 12.31 -3.65
CA PRO A 82 -20.50 12.52 -4.98
C PRO A 82 -19.27 13.43 -5.00
N TRP A 83 -19.17 14.39 -4.07
CA TRP A 83 -18.02 15.28 -3.99
C TRP A 83 -16.72 14.56 -3.62
N LEU A 84 -16.78 13.35 -3.06
CA LEU A 84 -15.58 12.55 -2.74
C LEU A 84 -14.87 11.98 -3.99
N ILE A 85 -15.43 12.18 -5.18
CA ILE A 85 -14.73 11.90 -6.45
C ILE A 85 -13.56 12.87 -6.70
N GLN A 86 -13.57 14.02 -6.03
CA GLN A 86 -12.52 15.02 -6.16
C GLN A 86 -11.20 14.51 -5.56
N SER A 87 -10.09 14.83 -6.21
CA SER A 87 -8.72 14.64 -5.68
C SER A 87 -8.08 16.01 -5.39
N PRO A 88 -6.97 16.08 -4.63
CA PRO A 88 -6.19 17.33 -4.50
C PRO A 88 -5.83 17.97 -5.85
N LEU A 89 -5.49 17.15 -6.85
CA LEU A 89 -5.23 17.61 -8.22
C LEU A 89 -6.49 18.18 -8.87
N THR A 90 -7.62 17.47 -8.81
CA THR A 90 -8.89 17.95 -9.39
C THR A 90 -9.35 19.25 -8.73
N LEU A 91 -9.21 19.36 -7.41
CA LEU A 91 -9.51 20.59 -6.68
C LEU A 91 -8.59 21.74 -7.07
N THR A 92 -7.31 21.45 -7.31
CA THR A 92 -6.34 22.47 -7.75
C THR A 92 -6.67 22.96 -9.16
N MET A 93 -6.98 22.06 -10.09
CA MET A 93 -7.40 22.40 -11.45
C MET A 93 -8.72 23.16 -11.49
N THR A 94 -9.71 22.72 -10.69
CA THR A 94 -11.03 23.37 -10.62
C THR A 94 -10.94 24.74 -9.94
N GLY A 95 -10.17 24.81 -8.84
CA GLY A 95 -9.93 26.05 -8.10
C GLY A 95 -9.14 27.08 -8.90
N SER A 96 -8.12 26.66 -9.65
CA SER A 96 -7.38 27.57 -10.53
C SER A 96 -8.27 28.13 -11.63
N LYS A 97 -9.13 27.29 -12.23
CA LYS A 97 -10.11 27.74 -13.21
C LYS A 97 -11.11 28.73 -12.62
N TYR A 98 -11.57 28.49 -11.39
CA TYR A 98 -12.48 29.41 -10.70
C TYR A 98 -11.84 30.77 -10.40
N LEU A 99 -10.58 30.79 -9.97
CA LEU A 99 -9.88 32.01 -9.56
C LEU A 99 -9.30 32.81 -10.74
N PHE A 100 -8.88 32.14 -11.81
CA PHE A 100 -8.10 32.73 -12.90
C PHE A 100 -8.71 32.53 -14.29
N GLY A 101 -9.93 31.98 -14.37
CA GLY A 101 -10.60 31.65 -15.63
C GLY A 101 -9.87 30.55 -16.41
N ASP A 102 -10.01 30.56 -17.74
CA ASP A 102 -9.36 29.57 -18.63
C ASP A 102 -7.86 29.86 -18.88
N ASN A 103 -7.19 30.56 -17.95
CA ASN A 103 -5.77 30.83 -18.04
C ASN A 103 -4.95 29.55 -17.77
N MET A 104 -4.46 28.95 -18.86
CA MET A 104 -3.67 27.73 -18.82
C MET A 104 -2.36 27.88 -18.02
N PHE A 105 -1.70 29.03 -18.08
CA PHE A 105 -0.47 29.29 -17.32
C PHE A 105 -0.74 29.32 -15.81
N ALA A 106 -1.84 29.95 -15.38
CA ALA A 106 -2.23 29.97 -13.97
C ALA A 106 -2.53 28.56 -13.44
N THR A 107 -3.19 27.73 -14.26
CA THR A 107 -3.45 26.32 -13.93
C THR A 107 -2.16 25.50 -13.85
N PHE A 108 -1.24 25.65 -14.80
CA PHE A 108 0.06 24.98 -14.73
C PHE A 108 0.88 25.43 -13.52
N ALA A 109 0.87 26.72 -13.18
CA ALA A 109 1.55 27.23 -12.00
C ALA A 109 0.95 26.62 -10.71
N ALA A 110 -0.38 26.56 -10.60
CA ALA A 110 -1.06 25.96 -9.45
C ALA A 110 -0.74 24.47 -9.30
N VAL A 111 -0.78 23.70 -10.39
CA VAL A 111 -0.37 22.28 -10.40
C VAL A 111 1.12 22.14 -10.07
N GLY A 112 1.98 23.02 -10.58
CA GLY A 112 3.41 23.05 -10.28
C GLY A 112 3.68 23.28 -8.79
N VAL A 113 2.97 24.21 -8.15
CA VAL A 113 3.02 24.43 -6.70
C VAL A 113 2.54 23.20 -5.93
N LEU A 114 1.43 22.58 -6.35
CA LEU A 114 0.93 21.36 -5.73
C LEU A 114 1.96 20.22 -5.81
N VAL A 115 2.58 19.99 -6.98
CA VAL A 115 3.62 18.97 -7.17
C VAL A 115 4.87 19.30 -6.36
N TRP A 116 5.28 20.57 -6.30
CA TRP A 116 6.42 20.99 -5.49
C TRP A 116 6.18 20.76 -4.00
N LEU A 117 4.99 21.14 -3.49
CA LEU A 117 4.57 20.84 -2.12
C LEU A 117 4.56 19.34 -1.88
N TRP A 118 3.99 18.57 -2.81
CA TRP A 118 3.99 17.11 -2.75
C TRP A 118 5.39 16.54 -2.63
N ILE A 119 6.36 16.96 -3.45
CA ILE A 119 7.75 16.46 -3.38
C ILE A 119 8.40 16.76 -2.01
N LYS A 120 8.06 17.90 -1.39
CA LYS A 120 8.56 18.27 -0.06
C LYS A 120 7.93 17.46 1.08
N VAL A 121 6.70 17.01 0.86
CA VAL A 121 5.80 16.37 1.83
C VAL A 121 5.78 14.85 1.68
N ALA A 122 6.08 14.35 0.48
CA ALA A 122 6.02 12.94 0.13
C ALA A 122 6.95 12.14 1.06
N PRO A 123 6.42 11.11 1.74
CA PRO A 123 7.21 10.28 2.62
C PRO A 123 8.34 9.63 1.82
N ARG A 124 9.57 9.83 2.27
CA ARG A 124 10.71 9.08 1.73
C ARG A 124 10.71 7.71 2.36
N VAL A 125 9.95 6.79 1.77
CA VAL A 125 10.03 5.37 2.11
C VAL A 125 11.38 4.87 1.59
N THR A 126 12.35 4.71 2.49
CA THR A 126 13.69 4.26 2.15
C THR A 126 13.66 2.77 1.78
N THR A 127 13.86 2.47 0.51
CA THR A 127 13.97 1.09 0.00
C THR A 127 15.36 0.48 0.20
N ASN A 128 16.22 1.12 1.02
CA ASN A 128 17.59 0.69 1.33
C ASN A 128 17.68 -0.72 1.95
N PHE A 129 16.54 -1.31 2.31
CA PHE A 129 16.40 -2.68 2.80
C PHE A 129 16.35 -3.75 1.69
N LEU A 130 16.18 -3.36 0.42
CA LEU A 130 15.80 -4.28 -0.67
C LEU A 130 16.85 -4.36 -1.77
N ASP A 131 17.82 -5.26 -1.60
CA ASP A 131 18.81 -5.56 -2.64
C ASP A 131 18.20 -6.35 -3.84
N HIS A 132 18.97 -6.49 -4.91
CA HIS A 132 18.57 -6.52 -6.32
C HIS A 132 17.84 -7.80 -6.87
N GLN A 133 16.65 -8.24 -6.43
CA GLN A 133 15.90 -9.31 -7.18
C GLN A 133 14.33 -9.29 -7.14
N GLY A 134 13.67 -8.14 -6.94
CA GLY A 134 12.18 -8.05 -6.92
C GLY A 134 11.58 -7.08 -7.94
N LYS A 135 10.36 -7.35 -8.45
CA LYS A 135 9.61 -6.39 -9.29
C LYS A 135 9.24 -5.15 -8.46
N PHE A 136 9.12 -3.97 -9.08
CA PHE A 136 8.84 -2.71 -8.40
C PHE A 136 7.66 -2.79 -7.40
N LEU A 137 6.54 -3.37 -7.80
CA LEU A 137 5.34 -3.53 -6.96
C LEU A 137 5.59 -4.40 -5.72
N ASP A 138 6.47 -5.39 -5.81
CA ASP A 138 6.81 -6.28 -4.69
C ASP A 138 7.67 -5.57 -3.67
N LYS A 139 8.60 -4.74 -4.14
CA LYS A 139 9.44 -3.90 -3.30
C LYS A 139 8.62 -2.84 -2.57
N ALA A 140 7.71 -2.18 -3.28
CA ALA A 140 6.81 -1.20 -2.70
C ALA A 140 5.91 -1.83 -1.63
N ALA A 141 5.22 -2.93 -1.97
CA ALA A 141 4.36 -3.65 -1.03
C ALA A 141 5.13 -4.10 0.22
N LEU A 142 6.32 -4.69 0.05
CA LEU A 142 7.12 -5.13 1.19
C LEU A 142 7.51 -3.97 2.10
N SER A 143 7.96 -2.86 1.51
CA SER A 143 8.36 -1.69 2.28
C SER A 143 7.19 -1.10 3.07
N GLU A 144 6.00 -1.06 2.48
CA GLU A 144 4.78 -0.60 3.14
C GLU A 144 4.35 -1.57 4.26
N GLU A 145 4.35 -2.87 4.00
CA GLU A 145 3.96 -3.86 5.01
C GLU A 145 4.94 -3.89 6.18
N MET A 146 6.25 -3.76 5.92
CA MET A 146 7.26 -3.55 6.96
C MET A 146 7.00 -2.29 7.79
N CYS A 147 6.62 -1.18 7.13
CA CYS A 147 6.30 0.07 7.83
C CYS A 147 5.10 -0.08 8.76
N PHE A 148 4.00 -0.57 8.22
CA PHE A 148 2.71 -0.47 8.89
C PHE A 148 2.31 -1.71 9.70
N ARG A 149 2.96 -2.87 9.53
CA ARG A 149 2.53 -4.14 10.14
C ARG A 149 3.60 -4.80 10.99
N TYR A 150 4.89 -4.57 10.72
CA TYR A 150 5.96 -5.20 11.50
C TYR A 150 5.85 -4.83 12.98
N GLY A 151 5.69 -5.84 13.84
CA GLY A 151 5.48 -5.66 15.28
C GLY A 151 4.02 -5.64 15.75
N ALA A 152 3.06 -5.71 14.82
CA ALA A 152 1.66 -5.49 15.13
C ALA A 152 1.01 -6.54 16.04
N GLU A 153 1.64 -7.70 16.23
CA GLU A 153 1.22 -8.72 17.19
C GLU A 153 1.21 -8.21 18.63
N THR A 154 2.09 -7.25 18.97
CA THR A 154 2.15 -6.63 20.30
C THR A 154 1.20 -5.42 20.43
N TRP A 155 0.64 -4.95 19.32
CA TRP A 155 -0.19 -3.75 19.32
C TRP A 155 -1.61 -4.03 19.81
N SER A 156 -2.19 -3.03 20.48
CA SER A 156 -3.62 -3.01 20.78
C SER A 156 -4.47 -2.96 19.49
N PRO A 157 -5.74 -3.40 19.53
CA PRO A 157 -6.65 -3.27 18.39
C PRO A 157 -6.76 -1.83 17.86
N ARG A 158 -6.74 -0.84 18.77
CA ARG A 158 -6.76 0.58 18.42
C ARG A 158 -5.52 0.98 17.61
N GLN A 159 -4.32 0.58 18.02
CA GLN A 159 -3.09 0.87 17.27
C GLN A 159 -3.07 0.21 15.89
N ARG A 160 -3.59 -1.02 15.77
CA ARG A 160 -3.74 -1.70 14.46
C ARG A 160 -4.69 -0.94 13.53
N PHE A 161 -5.81 -0.47 14.07
CA PHE A 161 -6.76 0.35 13.33
C PHE A 161 -6.14 1.70 12.93
N THR A 162 -5.49 2.41 13.85
CA THR A 162 -4.79 3.67 13.56
C THR A 162 -3.71 3.49 12.50
N SER A 163 -2.97 2.37 12.52
CA SER A 163 -2.00 2.04 11.45
C SER A 163 -2.69 1.86 10.08
N SER A 164 -3.86 1.23 10.05
CA SER A 164 -4.65 1.07 8.81
C SER A 164 -5.19 2.42 8.31
N VAL A 165 -5.52 3.33 9.21
CA VAL A 165 -5.88 4.71 8.89
C VAL A 165 -4.67 5.48 8.35
N ALA A 166 -3.52 5.43 9.02
CA ALA A 166 -2.29 6.07 8.57
C ALA A 166 -1.84 5.55 7.19
N PHE A 167 -2.00 4.25 6.95
CA PHE A 167 -1.83 3.63 5.64
C PHE A 167 -2.74 4.26 4.58
N ALA A 168 -4.01 4.54 4.86
CA ALA A 168 -4.87 5.23 3.89
C ALA A 168 -4.43 6.68 3.65
N PHE A 169 -4.11 7.43 4.70
CA PHE A 169 -3.72 8.83 4.59
C PHE A 169 -2.43 9.04 3.79
N ILE A 170 -1.46 8.11 3.89
CA ILE A 170 -0.22 8.19 3.10
C ILE A 170 -0.48 8.18 1.59
N HIS A 171 -1.58 7.53 1.17
CA HIS A 171 -1.98 7.42 -0.22
C HIS A 171 -2.73 8.66 -0.72
N VAL A 172 -3.37 9.47 0.14
CA VAL A 172 -3.92 10.77 -0.30
C VAL A 172 -2.84 11.82 -0.48
N ILE A 173 -1.68 11.65 0.15
CA ILE A 173 -0.52 12.46 -0.20
C ILE A 173 -0.22 12.29 -1.67
N ASN A 174 -0.43 11.12 -2.28
CA ASN A 174 -0.44 11.01 -3.75
C ASN A 174 -1.65 11.78 -4.29
N ILE A 175 -1.43 13.06 -4.61
CA ILE A 175 -2.37 14.13 -5.03
C ILE A 175 -3.41 13.76 -6.10
N ILE A 176 -3.29 12.57 -6.69
CA ILE A 176 -4.10 12.02 -7.77
C ILE A 176 -5.28 11.18 -7.22
N TYR A 177 -5.19 10.63 -6.00
CA TYR A 177 -6.26 9.78 -5.47
C TYR A 177 -7.48 10.60 -5.02
N PRO A 178 -8.69 10.26 -5.49
CA PRO A 178 -9.94 10.79 -4.94
C PRO A 178 -10.07 10.61 -3.43
N PHE A 179 -10.68 11.56 -2.73
CA PHE A 179 -10.89 11.47 -1.28
C PHE A 179 -11.70 10.25 -0.86
N GLY A 180 -12.68 9.83 -1.66
CA GLY A 180 -13.48 8.63 -1.37
C GLY A 180 -12.66 7.34 -1.31
N LEU A 181 -11.50 7.31 -1.97
CA LEU A 181 -10.60 6.16 -1.87
C LEU A 181 -9.97 6.01 -0.48
N LEU A 182 -9.90 7.07 0.34
CA LEU A 182 -9.41 6.96 1.71
C LEU A 182 -10.15 5.89 2.50
N ILE A 183 -11.48 5.94 2.48
CA ILE A 183 -12.33 5.01 3.22
C ILE A 183 -12.01 3.57 2.80
N VAL A 184 -11.86 3.37 1.49
CA VAL A 184 -11.62 2.06 0.90
C VAL A 184 -10.19 1.58 1.17
N LEU A 185 -9.21 2.49 1.21
CA LEU A 185 -7.82 2.19 1.56
C LEU A 185 -7.67 1.86 3.05
N VAL A 186 -8.49 2.42 3.94
CA VAL A 186 -8.56 1.96 5.34
C VAL A 186 -8.98 0.51 5.40
N VAL A 187 -10.03 0.13 4.65
CA VAL A 187 -10.49 -1.26 4.56
C VAL A 187 -9.37 -2.16 4.02
N GLY A 188 -8.65 -1.73 2.97
CA GLY A 188 -7.48 -2.44 2.46
C GLY A 188 -6.40 -2.65 3.53
N GLY A 189 -6.04 -1.60 4.27
CA GLY A 189 -5.09 -1.66 5.38
C GLY A 189 -5.52 -2.65 6.46
N VAL A 190 -6.80 -2.69 6.81
CA VAL A 190 -7.36 -3.66 7.78
C VAL A 190 -7.27 -5.09 7.25
N VAL A 191 -7.53 -5.32 5.96
CA VAL A 191 -7.42 -6.65 5.33
C VAL A 191 -5.97 -7.14 5.37
N PHE A 192 -5.00 -6.30 5.03
CA PHE A 192 -3.58 -6.67 5.07
C PHE A 192 -3.10 -6.91 6.52
N MET A 193 -3.52 -6.06 7.46
CA MET A 193 -3.28 -6.24 8.90
C MET A 193 -3.87 -7.57 9.41
N ARG A 194 -5.08 -7.93 8.95
CA ARG A 194 -5.72 -9.19 9.33
C ARG A 194 -4.93 -10.40 8.81
N GLU A 195 -4.45 -10.36 7.57
CA GLU A 195 -3.63 -11.45 7.02
C GLU A 195 -2.32 -11.61 7.79
N TYR A 196 -1.64 -10.51 8.09
CA TYR A 196 -0.47 -10.50 8.96
C TYR A 196 -0.76 -11.20 10.30
N MET A 197 -1.81 -10.77 11.00
CA MET A 197 -2.16 -11.34 12.31
C MET A 197 -2.56 -12.82 12.24
N ASN A 198 -3.22 -13.25 11.17
CA ASN A 198 -3.59 -14.65 10.98
C ASN A 198 -2.34 -15.52 10.82
N VAL A 199 -1.43 -15.14 9.92
CA VAL A 199 -0.21 -15.91 9.66
C VAL A 199 0.72 -15.89 10.87
N TYR A 200 0.80 -14.77 11.60
CA TYR A 200 1.56 -14.73 12.85
C TYR A 200 0.99 -15.70 13.90
N ARG A 201 -0.34 -15.80 14.04
CA ARG A 201 -0.96 -16.78 14.96
C ARG A 201 -0.71 -18.23 14.55
N GLU A 202 -0.62 -18.49 13.26
CA GLU A 202 -0.38 -19.83 12.71
C GLU A 202 1.08 -20.26 12.87
N THR A 203 2.03 -19.33 12.74
CA THR A 203 3.46 -19.64 12.62
C THR A 203 4.30 -19.19 13.81
N GLY A 204 3.85 -18.19 14.57
CA GLY A 204 4.65 -17.49 15.57
C GLY A 204 5.77 -16.64 14.98
N ASP A 205 5.88 -16.55 13.65
CA ASP A 205 6.99 -15.93 12.94
C ASP A 205 6.55 -14.59 12.31
N ARG A 206 7.20 -13.52 12.75
CA ARG A 206 6.94 -12.15 12.31
C ARG A 206 7.31 -11.91 10.84
N GLU A 207 8.41 -12.48 10.40
CA GLU A 207 8.91 -12.29 9.03
C GLU A 207 8.01 -13.03 8.04
N VAL A 208 7.62 -14.25 8.37
CA VAL A 208 6.66 -15.02 7.57
C VAL A 208 5.31 -14.28 7.51
N ALA A 209 4.87 -13.67 8.60
CA ALA A 209 3.66 -12.86 8.63
C ALA A 209 3.74 -11.60 7.74
N VAL A 210 4.85 -10.86 7.75
CA VAL A 210 5.04 -9.72 6.83
C VAL A 210 5.12 -10.19 5.39
N LEU A 211 5.84 -11.27 5.09
CA LEU A 211 5.94 -11.79 3.73
C LEU A 211 4.57 -12.23 3.20
N ALA A 212 3.73 -12.81 4.07
CA ALA A 212 2.37 -13.17 3.71
C ALA A 212 1.50 -11.94 3.38
N SER A 213 1.50 -10.91 4.24
CA SER A 213 0.75 -9.68 3.97
C SER A 213 1.30 -8.95 2.73
N THR A 214 2.62 -8.95 2.55
CA THR A 214 3.31 -8.44 1.36
C THR A 214 2.86 -9.15 0.09
N LYS A 215 2.81 -10.49 0.09
CA LYS A 215 2.37 -11.25 -1.07
C LYS A 215 0.91 -10.95 -1.41
N LEU A 216 0.04 -10.86 -0.40
CA LEU A 216 -1.36 -10.48 -0.59
C LEU A 216 -1.47 -9.07 -1.20
N HIS A 217 -0.78 -8.09 -0.60
CA HIS A 217 -0.78 -6.70 -1.04
C HIS A 217 -0.22 -6.56 -2.47
N ALA A 218 0.93 -7.17 -2.77
CA ALA A 218 1.51 -7.14 -4.11
C ALA A 218 0.62 -7.86 -5.15
N THR A 219 -0.08 -8.93 -4.76
CA THR A 219 -1.05 -9.60 -5.65
C THR A 219 -2.27 -8.72 -5.89
N TYR A 220 -2.79 -8.06 -4.85
CA TYR A 220 -3.84 -7.06 -4.96
C TYR A 220 -3.45 -5.93 -5.91
N ASN A 221 -2.25 -5.35 -5.76
CA ASN A 221 -1.77 -4.27 -6.64
C ASN A 221 -1.68 -4.71 -8.10
N ARG A 222 -1.21 -5.93 -8.37
CA ARG A 222 -1.18 -6.48 -9.74
C ARG A 222 -2.58 -6.62 -10.33
N VAL A 223 -3.53 -7.19 -9.57
CA VAL A 223 -4.92 -7.35 -10.04
C VAL A 223 -5.57 -6.00 -10.28
N ALA A 224 -5.35 -5.02 -9.38
CA ALA A 224 -5.84 -3.66 -9.54
C ALA A 224 -5.26 -2.98 -10.79
N VAL A 225 -3.96 -3.11 -11.04
CA VAL A 225 -3.32 -2.57 -12.26
C VAL A 225 -3.90 -3.22 -13.52
N VAL A 226 -4.05 -4.55 -13.55
CA VAL A 226 -4.66 -5.26 -14.69
C VAL A 226 -6.09 -4.77 -14.92
N TYR A 227 -6.88 -4.61 -13.87
CA TYR A 227 -8.23 -4.07 -13.96
C TYR A 227 -8.24 -2.65 -14.55
N VAL A 228 -7.39 -1.74 -14.04
CA VAL A 228 -7.28 -0.37 -14.56
C VAL A 228 -6.89 -0.38 -16.04
N LEU A 229 -5.95 -1.22 -16.44
CA LEU A 229 -5.55 -1.35 -17.85
C LEU A 229 -6.69 -1.86 -18.74
N ILE A 230 -7.49 -2.81 -18.27
CA ILE A 230 -8.68 -3.28 -18.99
C ILE A 230 -9.69 -2.15 -19.14
N VAL A 231 -9.97 -1.40 -18.07
CA VAL A 231 -10.92 -0.27 -18.11
C VAL A 231 -10.45 0.80 -19.09
N ILE A 232 -9.17 1.17 -19.05
CA ILE A 232 -8.58 2.14 -19.98
C ILE A 232 -8.69 1.62 -21.42
N GLY A 233 -8.30 0.36 -21.66
CA GLY A 233 -8.38 -0.25 -22.99
C GLY A 233 -9.80 -0.27 -23.55
N LEU A 234 -10.78 -0.64 -22.74
CA LEU A 234 -12.21 -0.61 -23.14
C LEU A 234 -12.69 0.81 -23.41
N SER A 235 -12.28 1.79 -22.58
CA SER A 235 -12.67 3.19 -22.77
C SER A 235 -12.12 3.78 -24.07
N LEU A 236 -10.91 3.37 -24.47
CA LEU A 236 -10.29 3.80 -25.73
C LEU A 236 -10.90 3.13 -26.98
N VAL A 237 -11.54 1.97 -26.82
CA VAL A 237 -12.22 1.26 -27.93
C VAL A 237 -13.65 1.79 -28.14
N VAL A 238 -14.25 2.38 -27.11
CA VAL A 238 -15.61 2.94 -27.14
C VAL A 238 -15.63 4.42 -27.56
N LEU A 239 -14.48 5.10 -27.55
CA LEU A 239 -14.27 6.45 -28.09
C LEU A 239 -13.95 6.41 -29.59
#